data_AF-A0A5C4PJ66-F1
#
_entry.id   AF-A0A5C4PJ66-F1
#
_cell.length_a   1.000
_cell.length_b   1.000
_cell.length_c   1.000
_cell.angle_alpha   90.00
_cell.angle_beta   90.00
_cell.angle_gamma   90.00
#
_symmetry.space_group_name_H-M   'P 1'
#
loop_
_entity.id
_entity.type
_entity.pdbx_description
1 polymer ?
#
loop_
_entity_poly.entity_id
_entity_poly.type
_entity_poly.pdbx_seq_one_letter_code
_entity_poly.pdbx_strand_id
1 'polypeptide(L)'
;MREFLIFQSLWAMQDHCGQCALPLEAQLEKIAAAGFDGITDHFWEASHAARLHAAAKAFGLQIEGQLFPRTVDDLAAALDVAARHGCHHLTLQADVRPRTLRQAIALVEGWQRLAEEVDFPILLETHRYRLSNDLLFTLDLLEEMPDLKLLADLSHYVVGREMPEPVAAEDDDYIHRILRHSWGFHGRVSNGEQVQVPLSFAQHRSWLERFLGWWRYGIEDWLARPNSPASLSFTCELGPPPYAITGADGRDVSDRWEEALMLKQWMREVWRDCHVPGGG
;
A
#
# COMPACT_ATOMS: atom_id res chain seq x y z
N MET A 1 -0.43 13.42 19.07
CA MET A 1 0.44 12.23 19.13
C MET A 1 0.44 11.63 17.74
N ARG A 2 1.55 11.07 17.25
CA ARG A 2 1.57 10.43 15.93
C ARG A 2 0.96 9.04 16.03
N GLU A 3 0.12 8.69 15.08
CA GLU A 3 -0.61 7.43 15.04
C GLU A 3 -0.07 6.53 13.93
N PHE A 4 -0.15 5.23 14.13
CA PHE A 4 0.13 4.24 13.11
C PHE A 4 -1.13 3.43 12.90
N LEU A 5 -1.65 3.47 11.68
CA LEU A 5 -2.93 2.90 11.33
C LEU A 5 -2.70 1.67 10.47
N ILE A 6 -3.30 0.54 10.84
CA ILE A 6 -3.19 -0.69 10.07
C ILE A 6 -4.53 -0.99 9.41
N PHE A 7 -4.52 -1.02 8.08
CA PHE A 7 -5.70 -1.25 7.26
C PHE A 7 -5.72 -2.68 6.72
N GLN A 8 -6.93 -3.14 6.39
CA GLN A 8 -7.17 -4.42 5.74
C GLN A 8 -7.71 -4.22 4.32
N SER A 9 -7.11 -4.88 3.33
CA SER A 9 -7.68 -4.90 1.99
C SER A 9 -8.96 -5.74 1.91
N LEU A 10 -9.97 -5.23 1.20
CA LEU A 10 -11.23 -5.98 1.01
C LEU A 10 -11.07 -7.16 0.04
N TRP A 11 -10.14 -7.12 -0.93
CA TRP A 11 -9.84 -8.29 -1.76
C TRP A 11 -9.15 -9.43 -1.00
N ALA A 12 -8.49 -9.15 0.13
CA ALA A 12 -8.00 -10.20 1.03
C ALA A 12 -9.14 -10.98 1.71
N MET A 13 -10.38 -10.46 1.69
CA MET A 13 -11.57 -11.15 2.20
C MET A 13 -12.23 -12.08 1.17
N GLN A 14 -11.81 -12.00 -0.09
CA GLN A 14 -12.31 -12.84 -1.17
C GLN A 14 -11.68 -14.24 -1.09
N ASP A 15 -12.34 -15.24 -1.67
CA ASP A 15 -11.79 -16.57 -1.90
C ASP A 15 -10.96 -16.63 -3.19
N HIS A 16 -10.45 -17.81 -3.51
CA HIS A 16 -9.69 -18.11 -4.73
C HIS A 16 -10.44 -17.84 -6.05
N CYS A 17 -11.77 -17.63 -6.01
CA CYS A 17 -12.59 -17.25 -7.15
C CYS A 17 -12.92 -15.74 -7.18
N GLY A 18 -12.34 -14.95 -6.28
CA GLY A 18 -12.63 -13.51 -6.17
C GLY A 18 -13.99 -13.21 -5.54
N GLN A 19 -14.60 -14.18 -4.84
CA GLN A 19 -15.91 -14.01 -4.19
C GLN A 19 -15.75 -13.91 -2.67
N CYS A 20 -16.55 -13.09 -2.01
CA CYS A 20 -16.67 -13.13 -0.55
C CYS A 20 -18.06 -13.64 -0.18
N ALA A 21 -18.12 -14.70 0.63
CA ALA A 21 -19.38 -15.24 1.13
C ALA A 21 -20.09 -14.29 2.11
N LEU A 22 -19.34 -13.37 2.74
CA LEU A 22 -19.87 -12.39 3.68
C LEU A 22 -20.36 -11.14 2.94
N PRO A 23 -21.54 -10.58 3.30
CA PRO A 23 -21.90 -9.24 2.85
C PRO A 23 -20.90 -8.21 3.40
N LEU A 24 -20.79 -7.07 2.72
CA LEU A 24 -19.83 -6.00 3.07
C LEU A 24 -19.87 -5.65 4.57
N GLU A 25 -21.07 -5.46 5.12
CA GLU A 25 -21.26 -5.06 6.51
C GLU A 25 -20.69 -6.10 7.50
N ALA A 26 -20.85 -7.39 7.21
CA ALA A 26 -20.28 -8.48 8.02
C ALA A 26 -18.75 -8.61 7.82
N GLN A 27 -18.22 -8.29 6.63
CA GLN A 27 -16.78 -8.19 6.42
C GLN A 27 -16.18 -7.07 7.28
N LEU A 28 -16.78 -5.88 7.24
CA LEU A 28 -16.31 -4.73 8.02
C LEU A 28 -16.45 -4.95 9.54
N GLU A 29 -17.52 -5.60 9.99
CA GLU A 29 -17.66 -6.02 11.39
C GLU A 29 -16.51 -6.95 11.81
N LYS A 30 -16.19 -7.96 11.00
CA LYS A 30 -15.07 -8.89 11.25
C LYS A 30 -13.73 -8.14 11.28
N ILE A 31 -13.51 -7.19 10.39
CA ILE A 31 -12.29 -6.37 10.31
C ILE A 31 -12.15 -5.48 11.56
N ALA A 32 -13.21 -4.78 11.93
CA ALA A 32 -13.23 -3.93 13.14
C ALA A 32 -13.05 -4.76 14.42
N ALA A 33 -13.74 -5.90 14.54
CA ALA A 33 -13.62 -6.80 15.68
C ALA A 33 -12.20 -7.38 15.83
N ALA A 34 -11.47 -7.53 14.73
CA ALA A 34 -10.07 -7.93 14.75
C ALA A 34 -9.12 -6.79 15.15
N GLY A 35 -9.58 -5.54 15.27
CA GLY A 35 -8.77 -4.39 15.66
C GLY A 35 -7.93 -3.78 14.55
N PHE A 36 -8.38 -3.87 13.29
CA PHE A 36 -7.88 -3.02 12.21
C PHE A 36 -8.46 -1.62 12.34
N ASP A 37 -7.71 -0.60 11.93
CA ASP A 37 -8.13 0.81 12.03
C ASP A 37 -8.91 1.28 10.80
N GLY A 38 -8.87 0.50 9.72
CA GLY A 38 -9.48 0.87 8.45
C GLY A 38 -9.41 -0.22 7.40
N ILE A 39 -9.87 0.13 6.20
CA ILE A 39 -9.89 -0.73 5.03
C ILE A 39 -9.32 -0.02 3.80
N THR A 40 -8.91 -0.81 2.81
CA THR A 40 -8.68 -0.31 1.45
C THR A 40 -9.65 -0.99 0.47
N ASP A 41 -10.21 -0.19 -0.45
CA ASP A 41 -10.99 -0.67 -1.59
C ASP A 41 -11.05 0.40 -2.70
N HIS A 42 -11.64 0.07 -3.84
CA HIS A 42 -11.91 1.02 -4.92
C HIS A 42 -12.81 2.16 -4.46
N PHE A 43 -12.45 3.41 -4.77
CA PHE A 43 -13.14 4.58 -4.25
C PHE A 43 -13.40 5.69 -5.28
N TRP A 44 -13.89 5.28 -6.46
CA TRP A 44 -14.19 6.19 -7.58
C TRP A 44 -15.57 5.98 -8.20
N GLU A 45 -16.24 4.85 -7.91
CA GLU A 45 -17.60 4.60 -8.38
C GLU A 45 -18.59 5.10 -7.33
N ALA A 46 -19.47 6.03 -7.72
CA ALA A 46 -20.25 6.82 -6.76
C ALA A 46 -21.16 5.98 -5.85
N SER A 47 -21.80 4.93 -6.38
CA SER A 47 -22.71 4.12 -5.57
C SER A 47 -21.94 3.21 -4.60
N HIS A 48 -20.84 2.63 -5.07
CA HIS A 48 -19.93 1.84 -4.23
C HIS A 48 -19.26 2.68 -3.15
N ALA A 49 -18.69 3.84 -3.49
CA ALA A 49 -18.04 4.74 -2.53
C ALA A 49 -19.01 5.21 -1.43
N ALA A 50 -20.25 5.55 -1.79
CA ALA A 50 -21.27 5.94 -0.82
C ALA A 50 -21.63 4.78 0.13
N ARG A 51 -21.80 3.56 -0.41
CA ARG A 51 -22.08 2.37 0.40
C ARG A 51 -20.92 2.03 1.33
N LEU A 52 -19.69 2.02 0.80
CA LEU A 52 -18.48 1.73 1.55
C LEU A 52 -18.27 2.72 2.69
N HIS A 53 -18.40 4.02 2.40
CA HIS A 53 -18.29 5.07 3.41
C HIS A 53 -19.32 4.91 4.54
N ALA A 54 -20.60 4.70 4.19
CA ALA A 54 -21.66 4.54 5.18
C ALA A 54 -21.41 3.31 6.07
N ALA A 55 -20.99 2.19 5.48
CA ALA A 55 -20.72 0.96 6.21
C ALA A 55 -19.45 1.07 7.09
N ALA A 56 -18.35 1.61 6.57
CA ALA A 56 -17.10 1.79 7.34
C ALA A 56 -17.29 2.74 8.53
N LYS A 57 -18.02 3.85 8.31
CA LYS A 57 -18.36 4.81 9.37
C LYS A 57 -19.13 4.17 10.53
N ALA A 58 -20.03 3.22 10.25
CA ALA A 58 -20.80 2.54 11.29
C ALA A 58 -19.91 1.73 12.26
N PHE A 59 -18.73 1.30 11.79
CA PHE A 59 -17.74 0.55 12.59
C PHE A 59 -16.54 1.41 13.02
N GLY A 60 -16.53 2.70 12.72
CA GLY A 60 -15.41 3.60 13.02
C GLY A 60 -14.13 3.31 12.21
N LEU A 61 -14.26 2.61 11.08
CA LEU A 61 -13.14 2.27 10.21
C LEU A 61 -12.80 3.44 9.28
N GLN A 62 -11.50 3.74 9.14
CA GLN A 62 -11.00 4.67 8.13
C GLN A 62 -10.92 3.99 6.75
N ILE A 63 -10.82 4.79 5.70
CA ILE A 63 -10.76 4.32 4.31
C ILE A 63 -9.48 4.82 3.66
N GLU A 64 -8.71 3.90 3.11
CA GLU A 64 -7.85 4.16 1.96
C GLU A 64 -8.65 3.91 0.68
N GLY A 65 -8.65 4.86 -0.26
CA GLY A 65 -9.31 4.70 -1.55
C GLY A 65 -8.32 4.42 -2.68
N GLN A 66 -8.48 3.31 -3.40
CA GLN A 66 -7.64 2.99 -4.56
C GLN A 66 -8.23 3.47 -5.88
N LEU A 67 -7.38 4.08 -6.70
CA LEU A 67 -7.71 4.67 -8.00
C LEU A 67 -6.74 4.18 -9.10
N PHE A 68 -7.22 4.14 -10.34
CA PHE A 68 -6.45 3.69 -11.51
C PHE A 68 -6.48 4.74 -12.65
N PRO A 69 -6.07 6.00 -12.41
CA PRO A 69 -6.18 7.04 -13.42
C PRO A 69 -5.20 6.80 -14.57
N ARG A 70 -5.63 7.11 -15.79
CA ARG A 70 -4.77 7.15 -16.99
C ARG A 70 -4.48 8.58 -17.43
N THR A 71 -5.36 9.51 -17.07
CA THR A 71 -5.28 10.92 -17.40
C THR A 71 -5.48 11.80 -16.16
N VAL A 72 -5.25 13.10 -16.29
CA VAL A 72 -5.59 14.08 -15.24
C VAL A 72 -7.09 14.12 -15.01
N ASP A 73 -7.89 14.06 -16.07
CA ASP A 73 -9.36 14.08 -16.00
C ASP A 73 -9.94 12.85 -15.29
N ASP A 74 -9.30 11.68 -15.43
CA ASP A 74 -9.71 10.47 -14.69
C ASP A 74 -9.59 10.68 -13.18
N LEU A 75 -8.52 11.35 -12.71
CA LEU A 75 -8.35 11.67 -11.31
C LEU A 75 -9.38 12.73 -10.88
N ALA A 76 -9.58 13.79 -11.66
CA ALA A 76 -10.57 14.83 -11.35
C ALA A 76 -11.98 14.22 -11.14
N ALA A 77 -12.40 13.32 -12.04
CA ALA A 77 -13.69 12.63 -11.92
C ALA A 77 -13.77 11.73 -10.67
N ALA A 78 -12.67 11.09 -10.29
CA ALA A 78 -12.61 10.30 -9.06
C ALA A 78 -12.67 11.19 -7.80
N LEU A 79 -12.05 12.37 -7.82
CA LEU A 79 -12.10 13.33 -6.71
C LEU A 79 -13.51 13.89 -6.49
N ASP A 80 -14.27 14.14 -7.57
CA ASP A 80 -15.68 14.53 -7.48
C ASP A 80 -16.54 13.52 -6.69
N VAL A 81 -16.13 12.25 -6.67
CA VAL A 81 -16.76 11.18 -5.88
C VAL A 81 -16.17 11.12 -4.48
N ALA A 82 -14.85 10.99 -4.37
CA ALA A 82 -14.16 10.78 -3.10
C ALA A 82 -14.37 11.94 -2.11
N ALA A 83 -14.33 13.20 -2.59
CA ALA A 83 -14.48 14.39 -1.77
C ALA A 83 -15.86 14.53 -1.11
N ARG A 84 -16.90 13.85 -1.62
CA ARG A 84 -18.25 13.85 -1.01
C ARG A 84 -18.30 13.10 0.32
N HIS A 85 -17.35 12.20 0.53
CA HIS A 85 -17.32 11.28 1.65
C HIS A 85 -16.08 11.49 2.53
N GLY A 86 -14.96 11.91 1.92
CA GLY A 86 -13.66 11.94 2.57
C GLY A 86 -13.08 10.53 2.74
N CYS A 87 -11.75 10.47 2.90
CA CYS A 87 -11.00 9.25 3.17
C CYS A 87 -9.73 9.61 3.97
N HIS A 88 -9.02 8.63 4.51
CA HIS A 88 -7.70 8.87 5.12
C HIS A 88 -6.71 9.34 4.06
N HIS A 89 -6.71 8.68 2.89
CA HIS A 89 -5.90 9.03 1.73
C HIS A 89 -6.40 8.28 0.48
N LEU A 90 -6.01 8.78 -0.69
CA LEU A 90 -6.14 8.06 -1.95
C LEU A 90 -4.79 7.50 -2.41
N THR A 91 -4.82 6.30 -2.95
CA THR A 91 -3.70 5.61 -3.55
C THR A 91 -3.89 5.54 -5.05
N LEU A 92 -2.94 6.07 -5.83
CA LEU A 92 -2.97 6.06 -7.28
C LEU A 92 -2.11 4.92 -7.82
N GLN A 93 -2.78 3.88 -8.35
CA GLN A 93 -2.17 2.96 -9.30
C GLN A 93 -2.22 3.57 -10.70
N ALA A 94 -1.33 4.52 -10.96
CA ALA A 94 -1.22 5.24 -12.23
C ALA A 94 -1.17 4.28 -13.44
N ASP A 95 -2.30 4.12 -14.14
CA ASP A 95 -2.50 3.08 -15.15
C ASP A 95 -1.93 3.47 -16.52
N VAL A 96 -0.67 3.90 -16.51
CA VAL A 96 0.08 4.34 -17.69
C VAL A 96 1.48 3.73 -17.68
N ARG A 97 2.13 3.72 -18.84
CA ARG A 97 3.52 3.27 -18.99
C ARG A 97 4.27 4.29 -19.86
N PRO A 98 4.60 5.48 -19.31
CA PRO A 98 5.29 6.51 -20.08
C PRO A 98 6.63 5.99 -20.59
N ARG A 99 7.02 6.41 -21.78
CA ARG A 99 8.30 6.01 -22.38
C ARG A 99 9.45 6.89 -21.91
N THR A 100 9.16 8.10 -21.44
CA THR A 100 10.17 9.08 -21.05
C THR A 100 9.81 9.74 -19.73
N LEU A 101 10.82 10.23 -19.02
CA LEU A 101 10.66 10.97 -17.77
C LEU A 101 9.77 12.21 -17.95
N ARG A 102 9.96 12.93 -19.06
CA ARG A 102 9.13 14.10 -19.41
C ARG A 102 7.63 13.78 -19.49
N GLN A 103 7.26 12.61 -20.03
CA GLN A 103 5.86 12.19 -20.10
C GLN A 103 5.30 11.87 -18.72
N ALA A 104 6.10 11.22 -17.86
CA ALA A 104 5.72 10.93 -16.49
C ALA A 104 5.52 12.23 -15.68
N ILE A 105 6.51 13.14 -15.72
CA ILE A 105 6.46 14.43 -15.02
C ILE A 105 5.20 15.21 -15.40
N ALA A 106 4.94 15.40 -16.70
CA ALA A 106 3.79 16.19 -17.14
C ALA A 106 2.44 15.65 -16.60
N LEU A 107 2.32 14.33 -16.46
CA LEU A 107 1.12 13.69 -15.91
C LEU A 107 1.05 13.81 -14.39
N VAL A 108 2.16 13.52 -13.70
CA VAL A 108 2.23 13.55 -12.23
C VAL A 108 2.07 14.98 -11.70
N GLU A 109 2.61 15.99 -12.38
CA GLU A 109 2.37 17.40 -12.07
C GLU A 109 0.87 17.76 -12.16
N GLY A 110 0.17 17.22 -13.17
CA GLY A 110 -1.27 17.38 -13.30
C GLY A 110 -2.03 16.79 -12.12
N TRP A 111 -1.64 15.59 -11.67
CA TRP A 111 -2.24 14.95 -10.50
C TRP A 111 -1.90 15.67 -9.19
N GLN A 112 -0.68 16.20 -9.03
CA GLN A 112 -0.32 16.97 -7.83
C GLN A 112 -1.11 18.27 -7.70
N ARG A 113 -1.36 18.98 -8.81
CA ARG A 113 -2.25 20.16 -8.80
C ARG A 113 -3.65 19.82 -8.31
N LEU A 114 -4.23 18.72 -8.77
CA LEU A 114 -5.52 18.24 -8.26
C LEU A 114 -5.47 17.81 -6.80
N ALA A 115 -4.34 17.25 -6.34
CA ALA A 115 -4.16 16.87 -4.94
C ALA A 115 -4.16 18.07 -3.99
N GLU A 116 -3.83 19.27 -4.46
CA GLU A 116 -3.90 20.52 -3.67
C GLU A 116 -5.35 21.01 -3.45
N GLU A 117 -6.32 20.47 -4.22
CA GLU A 117 -7.73 20.88 -4.16
C GLU A 117 -8.54 20.09 -3.12
N VAL A 118 -7.96 19.07 -2.49
CA VAL A 118 -8.61 18.20 -1.51
C VAL A 118 -7.89 18.22 -0.15
N ASP A 119 -8.60 17.83 0.91
CA ASP A 119 -8.12 17.89 2.30
C ASP A 119 -7.49 16.59 2.81
N PHE A 120 -7.43 15.56 1.96
CA PHE A 120 -6.77 14.28 2.23
C PHE A 120 -5.59 14.04 1.28
N PRO A 121 -4.55 13.30 1.70
CA PRO A 121 -3.39 12.99 0.85
C PRO A 121 -3.77 12.16 -0.39
N ILE A 122 -3.09 12.42 -1.50
CA ILE A 122 -3.05 11.56 -2.68
C ILE A 122 -1.62 11.04 -2.83
N LEU A 123 -1.45 9.73 -2.82
CA LEU A 123 -0.16 9.06 -2.86
C LEU A 123 -0.02 8.25 -4.15
N LEU A 124 1.09 8.40 -4.86
CA LEU A 124 1.41 7.56 -6.02
C LEU A 124 1.96 6.21 -5.55
N GLU A 125 1.31 5.10 -5.91
CA GLU A 125 1.79 3.77 -5.51
C GLU A 125 3.01 3.35 -6.34
N THR A 126 4.00 2.73 -5.70
CA THR A 126 5.03 1.94 -6.39
C THR A 126 4.45 0.61 -6.84
N HIS A 127 4.17 0.43 -8.14
CA HIS A 127 3.45 -0.75 -8.62
C HIS A 127 3.93 -1.21 -9.99
N ARG A 128 4.13 -2.53 -10.14
CA ARG A 128 4.53 -3.16 -11.41
C ARG A 128 3.46 -2.93 -12.48
N TYR A 129 3.85 -2.84 -13.74
CA TYR A 129 2.96 -2.54 -14.86
C TYR A 129 2.21 -1.20 -14.73
N ARG A 130 2.64 -0.26 -13.88
CA ARG A 130 2.13 1.12 -13.75
C ARG A 130 3.23 2.13 -14.10
N LEU A 131 2.97 3.42 -13.88
CA LEU A 131 3.95 4.49 -14.12
C LEU A 131 5.26 4.24 -13.38
N SER A 132 5.16 3.79 -12.13
CA SER A 132 6.23 3.50 -11.18
C SER A 132 6.77 2.07 -11.28
N ASN A 133 6.64 1.41 -12.44
CA ASN A 133 7.01 0.00 -12.59
C ASN A 133 8.50 -0.26 -12.32
N ASP A 134 9.38 0.63 -12.81
CA ASP A 134 10.82 0.46 -12.71
C ASP A 134 11.40 1.32 -11.57
N LEU A 135 12.23 0.69 -10.72
CA LEU A 135 12.82 1.34 -9.56
C LEU A 135 13.69 2.52 -9.95
N LEU A 136 14.61 2.33 -10.91
CA LEU A 136 15.57 3.36 -11.28
C LEU A 136 14.87 4.54 -11.95
N PHE A 137 13.92 4.27 -12.86
CA PHE A 137 13.06 5.29 -13.44
C PHE A 137 12.29 6.08 -12.38
N THR A 138 11.78 5.41 -11.34
CA THR A 138 11.06 6.09 -10.26
C THR A 138 12.01 6.92 -9.40
N LEU A 139 13.26 6.48 -9.18
CA LEU A 139 14.27 7.29 -8.51
C LEU A 139 14.61 8.56 -9.32
N ASP A 140 14.78 8.45 -10.63
CA ASP A 140 14.99 9.61 -11.52
C ASP A 140 13.78 10.57 -11.46
N LEU A 141 12.56 10.05 -11.37
CA LEU A 141 11.35 10.85 -11.19
C LEU A 141 11.34 11.60 -9.86
N LEU A 142 11.78 10.96 -8.77
CA LEU A 142 11.88 11.60 -7.45
C LEU A 142 13.00 12.65 -7.40
N GLU A 143 14.05 12.53 -8.20
CA GLU A 143 15.08 13.57 -8.33
C GLU A 143 14.51 14.85 -8.96
N GLU A 144 13.66 14.72 -9.98
CA GLU A 144 12.99 15.86 -10.63
C GLU A 144 11.78 16.37 -9.82
N MET A 145 11.15 15.50 -9.03
CA MET A 145 9.94 15.79 -8.26
C MET A 145 10.11 15.42 -6.77
N PRO A 146 10.97 16.14 -6.01
CA PRO A 146 11.35 15.75 -4.64
C PRO A 146 10.19 15.75 -3.64
N ASP A 147 9.14 16.53 -3.89
CA ASP A 147 7.94 16.58 -3.05
C ASP A 147 6.87 15.55 -3.43
N LEU A 148 7.13 14.69 -4.42
CA LEU A 148 6.22 13.61 -4.80
C LEU A 148 6.06 12.63 -3.65
N LYS A 149 4.81 12.46 -3.20
CA LYS A 149 4.45 11.56 -2.10
C LYS A 149 4.10 10.19 -2.65
N LEU A 150 4.82 9.19 -2.19
CA LEU A 150 4.59 7.80 -2.58
C LEU A 150 3.77 7.05 -1.53
N LEU A 151 3.05 6.03 -2.00
CA LEU A 151 2.70 4.88 -1.21
C LEU A 151 3.62 3.73 -1.64
N ALA A 152 4.36 3.15 -0.71
CA ALA A 152 5.32 2.10 -1.03
C ALA A 152 4.71 0.70 -0.88
N ASP A 153 4.49 0.05 -2.01
CA ASP A 153 4.46 -1.42 -2.12
C ASP A 153 5.81 -1.88 -2.71
N LEU A 154 6.74 -2.26 -1.82
CA LEU A 154 8.10 -2.64 -2.20
C LEU A 154 8.16 -3.99 -2.95
N SER A 155 7.12 -4.83 -2.83
CA SER A 155 7.10 -6.16 -3.43
C SER A 155 7.25 -6.12 -4.95
N HIS A 156 6.75 -5.06 -5.57
CA HIS A 156 6.83 -4.82 -7.01
C HIS A 156 8.25 -4.57 -7.51
N TYR A 157 9.11 -3.92 -6.73
CA TYR A 157 10.51 -3.72 -7.11
C TYR A 157 11.34 -4.97 -6.87
N VAL A 158 11.09 -5.68 -5.77
CA VAL A 158 11.77 -6.94 -5.47
C VAL A 158 11.52 -7.96 -6.58
N VAL A 159 10.26 -8.17 -7.00
CA VAL A 159 9.96 -9.08 -8.11
C VAL A 159 10.37 -8.51 -9.47
N GLY A 160 10.20 -7.21 -9.70
CA GLY A 160 10.45 -6.59 -11.00
C GLY A 160 11.93 -6.54 -11.38
N ARG A 161 12.81 -6.57 -10.38
CA ARG A 161 14.26 -6.56 -10.56
C ARG A 161 14.92 -7.91 -10.29
N GLU A 162 14.15 -8.95 -9.96
CA GLU A 162 14.69 -10.25 -9.54
C GLU A 162 15.75 -10.05 -8.43
N MET A 163 15.41 -9.24 -7.41
CA MET A 163 16.38 -8.90 -6.36
C MET A 163 16.85 -10.17 -5.64
N PRO A 164 18.17 -10.40 -5.49
CA PRO A 164 18.68 -11.59 -4.86
C PRO A 164 18.58 -11.52 -3.33
N GLU A 165 18.70 -12.68 -2.66
CA GLU A 165 18.87 -12.78 -1.21
C GLU A 165 20.22 -13.43 -0.89
N PRO A 166 21.14 -12.77 -0.15
CA PRO A 166 20.97 -11.45 0.49
C PRO A 166 20.93 -10.29 -0.51
N VAL A 167 20.10 -9.30 -0.22
CA VAL A 167 20.02 -8.04 -0.99
C VAL A 167 21.37 -7.30 -0.98
N ALA A 168 21.76 -6.75 -2.13
CA ALA A 168 22.97 -5.95 -2.25
C ALA A 168 22.80 -4.58 -1.57
N ALA A 169 23.89 -4.02 -1.03
CA ALA A 169 23.85 -2.73 -0.33
C ALA A 169 23.36 -1.57 -1.23
N GLU A 170 23.60 -1.66 -2.54
CA GLU A 170 23.09 -0.69 -3.52
C GLU A 170 21.56 -0.75 -3.65
N ASP A 171 20.98 -1.94 -3.73
CA ASP A 171 19.51 -2.10 -3.76
C ASP A 171 18.88 -1.64 -2.44
N ASP A 172 19.53 -1.88 -1.29
CA ASP A 172 19.10 -1.32 0.00
C ASP A 172 19.06 0.22 -0.03
N ASP A 173 20.08 0.89 -0.59
CA ASP A 173 20.07 2.35 -0.73
C ASP A 173 18.92 2.84 -1.63
N TYR A 174 18.66 2.15 -2.73
CA TYR A 174 17.54 2.46 -3.62
C TYR A 174 16.18 2.30 -2.92
N ILE A 175 15.98 1.24 -2.15
CA ILE A 175 14.75 1.04 -1.37
C ILE A 175 14.62 2.11 -0.28
N HIS A 176 15.71 2.45 0.41
CA HIS A 176 15.71 3.54 1.40
C HIS A 176 15.34 4.88 0.76
N ARG A 177 15.83 5.19 -0.44
CA ARG A 177 15.41 6.38 -1.20
C ARG A 177 13.89 6.38 -1.46
N ILE A 178 13.30 5.28 -1.92
CA ILE A 178 11.84 5.19 -2.08
C ILE A 178 11.11 5.45 -0.75
N LEU A 179 11.58 4.86 0.34
CA LEU A 179 10.96 5.00 1.67
C LEU A 179 11.02 6.43 2.22
N ARG A 180 12.09 7.19 1.92
CA ARG A 180 12.19 8.62 2.28
C ARG A 180 11.11 9.49 1.62
N HIS A 181 10.57 9.06 0.47
CA HIS A 181 9.45 9.73 -0.20
C HIS A 181 8.09 9.07 0.10
N SER A 182 8.05 8.03 0.93
CA SER A 182 6.83 7.27 1.23
C SER A 182 6.06 7.85 2.42
N TRP A 183 4.73 7.91 2.29
CA TRP A 183 3.78 8.45 3.28
C TRP A 183 2.70 7.45 3.68
N GLY A 184 2.79 6.23 3.17
CA GLY A 184 1.97 5.06 3.49
C GLY A 184 2.63 3.82 2.92
N PHE A 185 2.26 2.65 3.42
CA PHE A 185 2.84 1.37 3.02
C PHE A 185 1.77 0.35 2.66
N HIS A 186 2.05 -0.45 1.63
CA HIS A 186 1.35 -1.68 1.34
C HIS A 186 2.21 -2.86 1.77
N GLY A 187 1.63 -3.69 2.64
CA GLY A 187 2.22 -4.85 3.27
C GLY A 187 2.06 -6.09 2.42
N ARG A 188 3.00 -6.30 1.51
CA ARG A 188 3.16 -7.51 0.70
C ARG A 188 4.63 -7.90 0.65
N VAL A 189 4.93 -9.19 0.75
CA VAL A 189 6.31 -9.71 0.70
C VAL A 189 6.51 -10.49 -0.59
N SER A 190 7.55 -10.13 -1.32
CA SER A 190 8.06 -10.85 -2.48
C SER A 190 9.34 -11.58 -2.11
N ASN A 191 9.64 -12.68 -2.80
CA ASN A 191 10.93 -13.38 -2.70
C ASN A 191 11.83 -13.19 -3.92
N GLY A 192 11.52 -12.23 -4.80
CA GLY A 192 12.22 -12.01 -6.07
C GLY A 192 11.57 -12.73 -7.25
N GLU A 193 10.86 -13.83 -7.01
CA GLU A 193 10.25 -14.69 -8.04
C GLU A 193 8.72 -14.63 -8.04
N GLN A 194 8.14 -14.56 -6.85
CA GLN A 194 6.72 -14.36 -6.62
C GLN A 194 6.52 -13.04 -5.88
N VAL A 195 5.64 -12.20 -6.42
CA VAL A 195 5.33 -10.90 -5.80
C VAL A 195 4.65 -11.02 -4.44
N GLN A 196 3.99 -12.15 -4.17
CA GLN A 196 3.33 -12.43 -2.91
C GLN A 196 3.63 -13.88 -2.52
N VAL A 197 4.35 -14.05 -1.41
CA VAL A 197 4.64 -15.36 -0.85
C VAL A 197 3.85 -15.61 0.44
N PRO A 198 3.51 -16.87 0.77
CA PRO A 198 2.95 -17.24 2.07
C PRO A 198 3.87 -16.84 3.22
N LEU A 199 3.42 -15.91 4.06
CA LEU A 199 4.22 -15.39 5.17
C LEU A 199 4.41 -16.40 6.30
N SER A 200 3.48 -17.35 6.41
CA SER A 200 3.51 -18.42 7.41
C SER A 200 4.56 -19.50 7.12
N PHE A 201 5.12 -19.55 5.91
CA PHE A 201 6.03 -20.61 5.49
C PHE A 201 7.48 -20.29 5.83
N ALA A 202 8.17 -21.24 6.48
CA ALA A 202 9.50 -21.03 7.03
C ALA A 202 10.56 -20.62 5.99
N GLN A 203 10.47 -21.12 4.74
CA GLN A 203 11.40 -20.77 3.67
C GLN A 203 11.33 -19.30 3.23
N HIS A 204 10.24 -18.59 3.55
CA HIS A 204 10.08 -17.18 3.22
C HIS A 204 10.52 -16.25 4.36
N ARG A 205 11.04 -16.80 5.47
CA ARG A 205 11.43 -16.04 6.66
C ARG A 205 12.50 -14.98 6.37
N SER A 206 13.53 -15.27 5.57
CA SER A 206 14.59 -14.30 5.27
C SER A 206 14.03 -13.06 4.56
N TRP A 207 13.15 -13.27 3.59
CA TRP A 207 12.46 -12.18 2.90
C TRP A 207 11.49 -11.43 3.81
N LEU A 208 10.74 -12.11 4.67
CA LEU A 208 9.91 -11.45 5.66
C LEU A 208 10.74 -10.55 6.60
N GLU A 209 11.86 -11.05 7.13
CA GLU A 209 12.79 -10.29 7.98
C GLU A 209 13.38 -9.07 7.25
N ARG A 210 13.72 -9.24 5.96
CA ARG A 210 14.18 -8.13 5.10
C ARG A 210 13.13 -7.04 4.96
N PHE A 211 11.88 -7.38 4.62
CA PHE A 211 10.79 -6.42 4.49
C PHE A 211 10.45 -5.74 5.82
N LEU A 212 10.47 -6.47 6.95
CA LEU A 212 10.31 -5.88 8.28
C LEU A 212 11.42 -4.84 8.58
N GLY A 213 12.66 -5.10 8.16
CA GLY A 213 13.75 -4.14 8.25
C GLY A 213 13.52 -2.87 7.42
N TRP A 214 13.07 -3.01 6.18
CA TRP A 214 12.73 -1.88 5.33
C TRP A 214 11.54 -1.08 5.85
N TRP A 215 10.47 -1.72 6.30
CA TRP A 215 9.34 -1.01 6.88
C TRP A 215 9.73 -0.30 8.18
N ARG A 216 10.59 -0.90 9.02
CA ARG A 216 11.18 -0.23 10.19
C ARG A 216 11.93 1.04 9.78
N TYR A 217 12.82 0.96 8.79
CA TYR A 217 13.53 2.13 8.26
C TYR A 217 12.55 3.23 7.81
N GLY A 218 11.53 2.87 7.02
CA GLY A 218 10.54 3.82 6.53
C GLY A 218 9.73 4.48 7.66
N ILE A 219 9.38 3.72 8.69
CA ILE A 219 8.70 4.24 9.89
C ILE A 219 9.62 5.22 10.65
N GLU A 220 10.87 4.84 10.91
CA GLU A 220 11.84 5.67 11.62
C GLU A 220 12.13 6.98 10.88
N ASP A 221 12.33 6.90 9.57
CA ASP A 221 12.49 8.09 8.72
C ASP A 221 11.24 8.98 8.78
N TRP A 222 10.04 8.43 8.62
CA TRP A 222 8.79 9.19 8.74
C TRP A 222 8.62 9.82 10.13
N LEU A 223 9.04 9.14 11.20
CA LEU A 223 9.06 9.65 12.56
C LEU A 223 10.13 10.74 12.77
N ALA A 224 11.18 10.81 11.96
CA ALA A 224 12.18 11.88 12.05
C ALA A 224 11.76 13.16 11.31
N ARG A 225 10.80 13.08 10.36
CA ARG A 225 10.38 14.24 9.55
C ARG A 225 9.68 15.32 10.42
N PRO A 226 9.96 16.62 10.20
CA PRO A 226 9.41 17.70 11.02
C PRO A 226 7.92 17.96 10.77
N ASN A 227 7.42 17.69 9.55
CA ASN A 227 6.06 18.01 9.10
C ASN A 227 5.23 16.75 8.79
N SER A 228 5.45 15.65 9.52
CA SER A 228 4.69 14.41 9.33
C SER A 228 3.20 14.64 9.65
N PRO A 229 2.28 14.02 8.89
CA PRO A 229 0.86 14.07 9.18
C PRO A 229 0.57 13.38 10.51
N ALA A 230 -0.68 13.50 10.97
CA ALA A 230 -1.09 12.92 12.25
C ALA A 230 -0.90 11.40 12.30
N SER A 231 -1.03 10.72 11.16
CA SER A 231 -1.00 9.27 11.04
C SER A 231 -0.15 8.78 9.87
N LEU A 232 0.39 7.56 10.02
CA LEU A 232 1.04 6.77 8.98
C LEU A 232 0.27 5.47 8.77
N SER A 233 -0.08 5.14 7.52
CA SER A 233 -0.84 3.93 7.19
C SER A 233 0.08 2.76 6.80
N PHE A 234 -0.33 1.55 7.19
CA PHE A 234 0.17 0.29 6.68
C PHE A 234 -1.00 -0.62 6.32
N THR A 235 -1.16 -0.96 5.05
CA THR A 235 -2.28 -1.77 4.58
C THR A 235 -1.84 -3.21 4.38
N CYS A 236 -2.52 -4.18 5.01
CA CYS A 236 -2.27 -5.61 4.77
C CYS A 236 -2.80 -5.98 3.38
N GLU A 237 -1.90 -6.07 2.41
CA GLU A 237 -2.20 -5.95 0.99
C GLU A 237 -2.10 -7.31 0.27
N LEU A 238 -2.78 -8.32 0.83
CA LEU A 238 -2.71 -9.70 0.36
C LEU A 238 -3.78 -10.01 -0.70
N GLY A 239 -3.38 -9.97 -1.97
CA GLY A 239 -4.26 -10.17 -3.12
C GLY A 239 -4.71 -11.63 -3.27
N PRO A 240 -5.93 -11.88 -3.80
CA PRO A 240 -6.38 -13.21 -4.22
C PRO A 240 -5.59 -13.70 -5.43
N PRO A 241 -5.75 -14.98 -5.85
CA PRO A 241 -5.19 -15.45 -7.11
C PRO A 241 -5.50 -14.46 -8.26
N PRO A 242 -4.51 -14.13 -9.10
CA PRO A 242 -3.21 -14.78 -9.26
C PRO A 242 -2.07 -14.24 -8.37
N TYR A 243 -2.34 -13.35 -7.40
CA TYR A 243 -1.30 -12.93 -6.45
C TYR A 243 -1.00 -14.05 -5.45
N ALA A 244 -2.04 -14.61 -4.81
CA ALA A 244 -1.86 -15.75 -3.92
C ALA A 244 -1.40 -16.99 -4.69
N ILE A 245 -0.40 -17.68 -4.15
CA ILE A 245 0.04 -18.98 -4.68
C ILE A 245 -1.06 -20.00 -4.44
N THR A 246 -1.41 -20.74 -5.49
CA THR A 246 -2.43 -21.79 -5.43
C THR A 246 -1.83 -23.18 -5.55
N GLY A 247 -2.49 -24.15 -4.91
CA GLY A 247 -2.19 -25.57 -5.07
C GLY A 247 -2.68 -26.11 -6.41
N ALA A 248 -2.44 -27.40 -6.66
CA ALA A 248 -2.92 -28.06 -7.88
C ALA A 248 -4.46 -28.08 -8.00
N ASP A 249 -5.18 -27.85 -6.90
CA ASP A 249 -6.64 -27.72 -6.85
C ASP A 249 -7.14 -26.28 -7.11
N GLY A 250 -6.24 -25.32 -7.34
CA GLY A 250 -6.55 -23.92 -7.57
C GLY A 250 -6.89 -23.11 -6.31
N ARG A 251 -6.76 -23.70 -5.11
CA ARG A 251 -6.98 -23.01 -3.83
C ARG A 251 -5.69 -22.41 -3.31
N ASP A 252 -5.80 -21.30 -2.58
CA ASP A 252 -4.68 -20.69 -1.88
C ASP A 252 -3.95 -21.72 -1.01
N VAL A 253 -2.61 -21.74 -1.07
CA VAL A 253 -1.80 -22.64 -0.24
C VAL A 253 -1.65 -22.13 1.20
N SER A 254 -2.06 -20.90 1.48
CA SER A 254 -2.10 -20.26 2.80
C SER A 254 -3.43 -19.54 3.03
N ASP A 255 -3.75 -19.27 4.30
CA ASP A 255 -4.92 -18.45 4.67
C ASP A 255 -4.52 -16.97 4.73
N ARG A 256 -4.97 -16.19 3.74
CA ARG A 256 -4.66 -14.76 3.65
C ARG A 256 -5.22 -13.94 4.80
N TRP A 257 -6.33 -14.35 5.41
CA TRP A 257 -6.88 -13.64 6.56
C TRP A 257 -5.95 -13.80 7.78
N GLU A 258 -5.52 -15.03 8.06
CA GLU A 258 -4.58 -15.29 9.16
C GLU A 258 -3.23 -14.62 8.92
N GLU A 259 -2.72 -14.62 7.67
CA GLU A 259 -1.46 -13.93 7.34
C GLU A 259 -1.59 -12.39 7.45
N ALA A 260 -2.75 -11.82 7.16
CA ALA A 260 -3.00 -10.39 7.41
C ALA A 260 -3.04 -10.06 8.91
N LEU A 261 -3.58 -10.95 9.75
CA LEU A 261 -3.52 -10.80 11.21
C LEU A 261 -2.07 -10.86 11.72
N MET A 262 -1.24 -11.75 11.17
CA MET A 262 0.19 -11.85 11.48
C MET A 262 0.94 -10.57 11.08
N LEU A 263 0.74 -10.06 9.85
CA LEU A 263 1.30 -8.79 9.39
C LEU A 263 0.94 -7.63 10.31
N LYS A 264 -0.34 -7.50 10.65
CA LYS A 264 -0.80 -6.46 11.59
C LYS A 264 -0.07 -6.57 12.92
N GLN A 265 0.04 -7.77 13.50
CA GLN A 265 0.73 -7.96 14.76
C GLN A 265 2.20 -7.52 14.66
N TRP A 266 2.94 -8.02 13.66
CA TRP A 266 4.35 -7.66 13.49
C TRP A 266 4.55 -6.16 13.26
N MET A 267 3.69 -5.51 12.48
CA MET A 267 3.81 -4.08 12.25
C MET A 267 3.46 -3.22 13.48
N ARG A 268 2.56 -3.69 14.35
CA ARG A 268 2.36 -3.06 15.68
C ARG A 268 3.60 -3.21 16.57
N GLU A 269 4.29 -4.34 16.50
CA GLU A 269 5.54 -4.57 17.24
C GLU A 269 6.66 -3.66 16.71
N VAL A 270 6.87 -3.63 15.38
CA VAL A 270 7.83 -2.72 14.73
C VAL A 270 7.57 -1.26 15.12
N TRP A 271 6.32 -0.79 15.02
CA TRP A 271 5.96 0.58 15.41
C TRP A 271 6.28 0.89 16.87
N ARG A 272 6.00 -0.05 17.78
CA ARG A 272 6.28 0.10 19.21
C ARG A 272 7.78 0.22 19.46
N ASP A 273 8.58 -0.62 18.80
CA ASP A 273 10.03 -0.60 18.94
C ASP A 273 10.63 0.71 18.41
N CYS A 274 10.10 1.28 17.33
CA CYS A 274 10.53 2.59 16.82
C CYS A 274 10.28 3.75 17.79
N HIS A 275 9.38 3.58 18.77
CA HIS A 275 9.08 4.59 19.80
C HIS A 275 9.88 4.40 21.08
N VAL A 276 10.51 3.24 21.29
CA VAL A 276 11.42 3.03 22.41
C VAL A 276 12.75 3.64 22.00
N PRO A 277 13.23 4.73 22.65
CA PRO A 277 14.56 5.23 22.39
C PRO A 277 15.54 4.09 22.64
N GLY A 278 16.34 3.73 21.63
CA GLY A 278 17.29 2.63 21.72
C GLY A 278 18.03 2.67 23.05
N GLY A 279 17.82 1.65 23.88
CA GLY A 279 18.67 1.42 25.04
C GLY A 279 20.09 1.26 24.52
N GLY A 280 20.97 2.17 24.92
CA GLY A 280 22.40 2.10 24.62
C GLY A 280 23.08 0.86 25.20
#